data_AF-A0A239HKG8-F1
#
_entry.id   AF-A0A239HKG8-F1
#
_cell.length_a   1.000
_cell.length_b   1.000
_cell.length_c   1.000
_cell.angle_alpha   90.00
_cell.angle_beta   90.00
_cell.angle_gamma   90.00
#
_symmetry.space_group_name_H-M   'P 1'
#
loop_
_entity.id
_entity.type
_entity.pdbx_description
1 polymer ?
#
loop_
_entity_poly.entity_id
_entity_poly.type
_entity_poly.pdbx_seq_one_letter_code
_entity_poly.pdbx_strand_id
1 'polypeptide(L)'
;MKKLLTVLLAAGVMTTAAAPSFATPTLRLTSGAVTKTVVDNAANDATEESGVVGYMGSVGDFSLSVTTGVTKPYQGDEYNPYLDLNSLSGTSGKAGTLKLEFTETGFLSIDNVLYLLSQIGGTINNANGSSLTYDVYADASNAAFGTGTQLLHAQYGTGAFSNTDFLKGDLTNPFSLTIVATLTHGAGGTSSFDAFVGVPEPTTLGLLGIGVLALGRTRKKHKSKSL
;
A
#
# COMPACT_ATOMS: atom_id res chain seq x y z
N MET A 1 55.57 -45.36 -17.89
CA MET A 1 54.93 -44.43 -18.84
C MET A 1 53.56 -45.03 -19.16
N LYS A 2 52.37 -44.46 -18.93
CA LYS A 2 51.88 -43.13 -18.56
C LYS A 2 50.63 -43.34 -17.67
N LYS A 3 50.46 -42.45 -16.70
CA LYS A 3 49.30 -42.28 -15.83
C LYS A 3 48.03 -42.05 -16.67
N LEU A 4 46.86 -42.50 -16.21
CA LEU A 4 45.63 -41.71 -16.37
C LEU A 4 44.68 -42.00 -15.19
N LEU A 5 44.74 -41.08 -14.23
CA LEU A 5 43.83 -40.91 -13.11
C LEU A 5 42.54 -40.32 -13.68
N THR A 6 41.40 -41.01 -13.58
CA THR A 6 40.10 -40.41 -13.94
C THR A 6 39.38 -40.02 -12.66
N VAL A 7 39.37 -38.72 -12.40
CA VAL A 7 38.68 -38.04 -11.30
C VAL A 7 37.19 -38.09 -11.58
N LEU A 8 36.41 -38.75 -10.73
CA LEU A 8 34.95 -38.67 -10.76
C LEU A 8 34.55 -37.34 -10.12
N LEU A 9 34.09 -36.41 -10.96
CA LEU A 9 33.63 -35.09 -10.57
C LEU A 9 32.28 -35.23 -9.84
N ALA A 10 32.25 -34.93 -8.54
CA ALA A 10 31.02 -34.85 -7.77
C ALA A 10 30.21 -33.63 -8.26
N ALA A 11 29.15 -33.88 -9.03
CA ALA A 11 28.15 -32.87 -9.36
C ALA A 11 27.29 -32.62 -8.11
N GLY A 12 27.74 -31.67 -7.28
CA GLY A 12 26.92 -31.11 -6.22
C GLY A 12 25.73 -30.39 -6.86
N VAL A 13 24.55 -31.01 -6.79
CA VAL A 13 23.28 -30.37 -7.10
C VAL A 13 23.12 -29.22 -6.11
N MET A 14 23.34 -27.98 -6.56
CA MET A 14 22.90 -26.81 -5.82
C MET A 14 21.37 -26.81 -5.84
N THR A 15 20.77 -27.31 -4.77
CA THR A 15 19.39 -27.03 -4.45
C THR A 15 19.28 -25.54 -4.17
N THR A 16 18.89 -24.75 -5.15
CA THR A 16 18.30 -23.44 -4.90
C THR A 16 17.03 -23.69 -4.12
N ALA A 17 17.10 -23.64 -2.79
CA ALA A 17 15.91 -23.51 -1.97
C ALA A 17 15.23 -22.24 -2.47
N ALA A 18 14.10 -22.38 -3.16
CA ALA A 18 13.23 -21.26 -3.42
C ALA A 18 12.93 -20.66 -2.04
N ALA A 19 13.40 -19.44 -1.80
CA ALA A 19 13.05 -18.74 -0.57
C ALA A 19 11.52 -18.76 -0.48
N PRO A 20 10.93 -19.13 0.66
CA PRO A 20 9.50 -18.95 0.83
C PRO A 20 9.18 -17.51 0.47
N SER A 21 8.20 -17.32 -0.42
CA SER A 21 7.65 -16.02 -0.78
C SER A 21 6.99 -15.44 0.46
N PHE A 22 7.79 -14.89 1.37
CA PHE A 22 7.28 -14.10 2.47
C PHE A 22 6.51 -12.92 1.89
N ALA A 23 5.45 -12.52 2.61
CA ALA A 23 4.78 -11.25 2.42
C ALA A 23 5.83 -10.14 2.35
N THR A 24 6.11 -9.68 1.13
CA THR A 24 7.14 -8.68 0.88
C THR A 24 6.45 -7.51 0.20
N PRO A 25 6.49 -6.32 0.82
CA PRO A 25 5.87 -5.13 0.24
C PRO A 25 6.45 -4.89 -1.15
N THR A 26 5.60 -4.56 -2.11
CA THR A 26 6.04 -4.30 -3.47
C THR A 26 5.37 -3.05 -4.03
N LEU A 27 6.19 -2.15 -4.55
CA LEU A 27 5.79 -0.95 -5.27
C LEU A 27 5.97 -1.16 -6.77
N ARG A 28 4.97 -0.81 -7.57
CA ARG A 28 5.04 -0.84 -9.03
C ARG A 28 4.60 0.49 -9.61
N LEU A 29 5.46 1.09 -10.42
CA LEU A 29 5.18 2.32 -11.16
C LEU A 29 5.18 2.02 -12.65
N THR A 30 4.11 2.35 -13.35
CA THR A 30 3.99 2.15 -14.80
C THR A 30 3.56 3.42 -15.50
N SER A 31 4.31 3.81 -16.54
CA SER A 31 3.94 4.89 -17.44
C SER A 31 4.27 4.52 -18.88
N GLY A 32 3.25 4.45 -19.73
CA GLY A 32 3.38 3.94 -21.10
C GLY A 32 3.95 2.52 -21.13
N ALA A 33 5.07 2.33 -21.82
CA ALA A 33 5.77 1.04 -21.90
C ALA A 33 6.80 0.81 -20.79
N VAL A 34 7.00 1.78 -19.89
CA VAL A 34 8.01 1.70 -18.82
C VAL A 34 7.33 1.24 -17.54
N THR A 35 7.79 0.12 -16.98
CA THR A 35 7.41 -0.37 -15.66
C THR A 35 8.64 -0.48 -14.76
N LYS A 36 8.52 0.04 -13.54
CA LYS A 36 9.47 -0.14 -12.44
C LYS A 36 8.78 -0.93 -11.35
N THR A 37 9.37 -2.06 -10.98
CA THR A 37 8.93 -2.84 -9.82
C THR A 37 10.04 -2.80 -8.80
N VAL A 38 9.69 -2.35 -7.60
CA VAL A 38 10.57 -2.22 -6.46
C VAL A 38 10.01 -3.13 -5.38
N VAL A 39 10.79 -4.12 -5.01
CA VAL A 39 10.47 -5.05 -3.93
C VAL A 39 11.24 -4.57 -2.70
N ASP A 40 10.60 -4.60 -1.53
CA ASP A 40 11.22 -4.23 -0.26
C ASP A 40 12.59 -4.91 -0.08
N ASN A 41 13.60 -4.12 0.28
CA ASN A 41 14.99 -4.55 0.50
C ASN A 41 15.65 -5.26 -0.69
N ALA A 42 15.14 -5.03 -1.90
CA ALA A 42 15.71 -5.52 -3.14
C ALA A 42 16.42 -4.42 -3.94
N ALA A 43 16.95 -4.78 -5.11
CA ALA A 43 17.55 -3.81 -6.01
C ALA A 43 16.53 -2.73 -6.44
N ASN A 44 16.99 -1.47 -6.45
CA ASN A 44 16.19 -0.26 -6.74
C ASN A 44 15.24 0.18 -5.63
N ASP A 45 15.26 -0.47 -4.46
CA ASP A 45 14.68 0.10 -3.27
C ASP A 45 15.59 1.22 -2.74
N ALA A 46 15.01 2.40 -2.54
CA ALA A 46 15.71 3.55 -1.99
C ALA A 46 15.76 3.54 -0.46
N THR A 47 15.16 2.52 0.17
CA THR A 47 15.14 2.31 1.62
C THR A 47 15.75 0.98 2.01
N GLU A 48 16.26 0.90 3.25
CA GLU A 48 16.86 -0.32 3.85
C GLU A 48 15.99 -0.88 5.00
N GLU A 49 14.89 -0.21 5.34
CA GLU A 49 14.01 -0.57 6.44
C GLU A 49 12.95 -1.56 5.97
N SER A 50 12.84 -2.73 6.62
CA SER A 50 11.81 -3.72 6.27
C SER A 50 10.40 -3.18 6.49
N GLY A 51 9.54 -3.36 5.49
CA GLY A 51 8.19 -2.79 5.47
C GLY A 51 8.11 -1.41 4.82
N VAL A 52 9.22 -0.87 4.31
CA VAL A 52 9.26 0.42 3.62
C VAL A 52 9.85 0.23 2.24
N VAL A 53 9.16 0.73 1.20
CA VAL A 53 9.62 0.65 -0.18
C VAL A 53 9.70 2.03 -0.78
N GLY A 54 10.91 2.47 -1.12
CA GLY A 54 11.16 3.77 -1.73
C GLY A 54 11.53 3.67 -3.20
N TYR A 55 10.97 4.55 -4.03
CA TYR A 55 11.42 4.78 -5.40
C TYR A 55 11.70 6.27 -5.63
N MET A 56 12.84 6.57 -6.23
CA MET A 56 13.19 7.90 -6.73
C MET A 56 13.78 7.82 -8.12
N GLY A 57 13.14 8.44 -9.10
CA GLY A 57 13.63 8.46 -10.47
C GLY A 57 12.58 8.86 -11.49
N SER A 58 12.86 8.61 -12.77
CA SER A 58 11.93 8.83 -13.87
C SER A 58 11.22 7.55 -14.30
N VAL A 59 9.94 7.68 -14.64
CA VAL A 59 9.09 6.58 -15.15
C VAL A 59 8.33 7.07 -16.37
N GLY A 60 8.73 6.61 -17.56
CA GLY A 60 8.10 7.01 -18.82
C GLY A 60 8.13 8.53 -19.03
N ASP A 61 6.95 9.15 -19.14
CA ASP A 61 6.82 10.60 -19.34
C ASP A 61 6.95 11.43 -18.04
N PHE A 62 7.00 10.76 -16.89
CA PHE A 62 7.22 11.38 -15.59
C PHE A 62 8.71 11.51 -15.33
N SER A 63 9.20 12.75 -15.37
CA SER A 63 10.61 13.08 -15.17
C SER A 63 11.02 13.07 -13.69
N LEU A 64 10.04 13.19 -12.78
CA LEU A 64 10.22 13.12 -11.35
C LEU A 64 9.13 12.21 -10.78
N SER A 65 9.55 11.16 -10.09
CA SER A 65 8.70 10.35 -9.24
C SER A 65 9.47 10.03 -7.97
N VAL A 66 8.95 10.48 -6.85
CA VAL A 66 9.37 10.10 -5.50
C VAL A 66 8.18 9.42 -4.87
N THR A 67 8.28 8.15 -4.54
CA THR A 67 7.15 7.37 -4.02
C THR A 67 7.62 6.44 -2.94
N THR A 68 6.91 6.46 -1.81
CA THR A 68 7.22 5.63 -0.65
C THR A 68 5.97 4.88 -0.24
N GLY A 69 6.08 3.56 -0.16
CA GLY A 69 5.09 2.70 0.46
C GLY A 69 5.55 2.27 1.85
N VAL A 70 4.65 2.24 2.82
CA VAL A 70 4.92 1.77 4.19
C VAL A 70 3.85 0.75 4.59
N THR A 71 4.29 -0.36 5.18
CA THR A 71 3.44 -1.43 5.70
C THR A 71 4.17 -2.24 6.76
N LYS A 72 3.68 -3.44 7.08
CA LYS A 72 4.33 -4.36 8.02
C LYS A 72 5.71 -4.79 7.48
N PRO A 73 6.70 -5.06 8.35
CA PRO A 73 6.66 -4.94 9.81
C PRO A 73 6.92 -3.52 10.34
N TYR A 74 7.25 -2.54 9.48
CA TYR A 74 7.52 -1.17 9.93
C TYR A 74 6.30 -0.57 10.65
N GLN A 75 5.11 -0.75 10.06
CA GLN A 75 3.85 -0.33 10.65
C GLN A 75 2.74 -1.35 10.40
N GLY A 76 1.95 -1.62 11.44
CA GLY A 76 0.97 -2.69 11.42
C GLY A 76 1.60 -4.07 11.50
N ASP A 77 0.77 -5.09 11.38
CA ASP A 77 1.17 -6.49 11.39
C ASP A 77 0.22 -7.33 10.52
N GLU A 78 0.36 -8.65 10.55
CA GLU A 78 -0.47 -9.55 9.77
C GLU A 78 -1.97 -9.50 10.14
N TYR A 79 -2.33 -9.20 11.40
CA TYR A 79 -3.72 -9.05 11.87
C TYR A 79 -4.19 -7.60 11.92
N ASN A 80 -3.27 -6.65 11.87
CA ASN A 80 -3.54 -5.21 11.81
C ASN A 80 -3.00 -4.64 10.49
N PRO A 81 -3.68 -4.89 9.34
CA PRO A 81 -3.28 -4.34 8.06
C PRO A 81 -3.07 -2.83 8.09
N TYR A 82 -1.97 -2.39 7.50
CA TYR A 82 -1.60 -0.99 7.37
C TYR A 82 -0.85 -0.83 6.05
N LEU A 83 -1.40 -0.08 5.11
CA LEU A 83 -0.73 0.34 3.88
C LEU A 83 -0.82 1.86 3.80
N ASP A 84 0.33 2.51 3.66
CA ASP A 84 0.44 3.92 3.37
C ASP A 84 1.25 4.10 2.08
N LEU A 85 0.77 4.93 1.17
CA LEU A 85 1.41 5.27 -0.09
C LEU A 85 1.46 6.78 -0.25
N ASN A 86 2.67 7.31 -0.17
CA ASN A 86 2.97 8.70 -0.45
C ASN A 86 3.64 8.85 -1.82
N SER A 87 3.27 9.87 -2.59
CA SER A 87 3.93 10.17 -3.86
C SER A 87 4.02 11.66 -4.15
N LEU A 88 5.15 12.05 -4.74
CA LEU A 88 5.34 13.29 -5.49
C LEU A 88 5.75 12.92 -6.92
N SER A 89 4.95 13.33 -7.90
CA SER A 89 5.18 13.02 -9.31
C SER A 89 5.03 14.26 -10.19
N GLY A 90 5.88 14.37 -11.22
CA GLY A 90 5.89 15.51 -12.12
C GLY A 90 6.32 15.17 -13.54
N THR A 91 5.76 15.91 -14.48
CA THR A 91 6.07 15.84 -15.92
C THR A 91 6.76 17.12 -16.37
N SER A 92 7.67 17.02 -17.34
CA SER A 92 8.46 18.15 -17.87
C SER A 92 8.05 18.54 -19.30
N GLY A 93 6.74 18.70 -19.52
CA GLY A 93 6.19 19.21 -20.80
C GLY A 93 5.55 18.17 -21.72
N LYS A 94 5.38 16.93 -21.24
CA LYS A 94 4.57 15.89 -21.90
C LYS A 94 3.39 15.51 -21.01
N ALA A 95 2.26 15.25 -21.63
CA ALA A 95 1.14 14.59 -20.96
C ALA A 95 1.46 13.11 -20.78
N GLY A 96 0.92 12.49 -19.75
CA GLY A 96 1.15 11.08 -19.48
C GLY A 96 0.31 10.56 -18.33
N THR A 97 0.22 9.24 -18.25
CA THR A 97 -0.41 8.55 -17.13
C THR A 97 0.64 7.75 -16.37
N LEU A 98 0.67 7.92 -15.05
CA LEU A 98 1.46 7.14 -14.12
C LEU A 98 0.51 6.33 -13.24
N LYS A 99 0.61 5.02 -13.35
CA LYS A 99 -0.05 4.09 -12.45
C LYS A 99 0.93 3.72 -11.34
N LEU A 100 0.59 4.03 -10.10
CA LEU A 100 1.32 3.63 -8.91
C LEU A 100 0.52 2.54 -8.20
N GLU A 101 1.16 1.44 -7.90
CA GLU A 101 0.53 0.30 -7.24
C GLU A 101 1.40 -0.10 -6.05
N PHE A 102 0.84 -0.10 -4.85
CA PHE A 102 1.53 -0.58 -3.66
C PHE A 102 0.74 -1.73 -3.05
N THR A 103 1.40 -2.88 -2.86
CA THR A 103 0.75 -4.11 -2.43
C THR A 103 1.54 -4.78 -1.33
N GLU A 104 0.80 -5.44 -0.44
CA GLU A 104 1.34 -6.39 0.52
C GLU A 104 0.39 -7.59 0.63
N THR A 105 0.98 -8.77 0.79
CA THR A 105 0.32 -10.06 0.92
C THR A 105 0.42 -10.57 2.37
N GLY A 106 -0.26 -11.68 2.65
CA GLY A 106 -0.15 -12.37 3.94
C GLY A 106 -0.78 -11.61 5.10
N PHE A 107 -1.80 -10.79 4.84
CA PHE A 107 -2.67 -10.32 5.92
C PHE A 107 -3.68 -11.39 6.30
N LEU A 108 -4.16 -11.28 7.54
CA LEU A 108 -5.05 -12.20 8.22
C LEU A 108 -6.19 -11.39 8.87
N SER A 109 -7.40 -11.92 8.81
CA SER A 109 -8.60 -11.43 9.49
C SER A 109 -9.01 -12.43 10.58
N ILE A 110 -9.50 -11.94 11.71
CA ILE A 110 -9.90 -12.79 12.84
C ILE A 110 -11.26 -13.46 12.61
N ASP A 111 -12.15 -12.83 11.83
CA ASP A 111 -13.54 -13.24 11.64
C ASP A 111 -13.97 -13.33 10.16
N ASN A 112 -13.01 -13.32 9.24
CA ASN A 112 -13.21 -13.22 7.79
C ASN A 112 -13.97 -11.95 7.35
N VAL A 113 -14.11 -10.98 8.24
CA VAL A 113 -14.58 -9.64 7.94
C VAL A 113 -13.44 -8.68 8.26
N LEU A 114 -13.25 -7.66 7.44
CA LEU A 114 -12.25 -6.65 7.70
C LEU A 114 -12.87 -5.28 7.50
N TYR A 115 -12.79 -4.48 8.56
CA TYR A 115 -13.16 -3.07 8.53
C TYR A 115 -11.88 -2.26 8.39
N LEU A 116 -11.79 -1.48 7.32
CA LEU A 116 -10.65 -0.63 7.05
C LEU A 116 -11.09 0.82 7.06
N LEU A 117 -10.22 1.70 7.54
CA LEU A 117 -10.30 3.12 7.27
C LEU A 117 -9.42 3.39 6.06
N SER A 118 -9.95 4.12 5.09
CA SER A 118 -9.20 4.62 3.95
C SER A 118 -9.19 6.14 3.98
N GLN A 119 -8.03 6.74 3.79
CA GLN A 119 -7.85 8.19 3.77
C GLN A 119 -6.99 8.54 2.57
N ILE A 120 -7.28 9.66 1.93
CA ILE A 120 -6.40 10.21 0.91
C ILE A 120 -6.44 11.72 0.97
N GLY A 121 -5.31 12.37 0.75
CA GLY A 121 -5.20 13.80 0.59
C GLY A 121 -4.11 14.16 -0.40
N GLY A 122 -4.19 15.34 -1.01
CA GLY A 122 -3.17 15.75 -1.94
C GLY A 122 -3.49 17.01 -2.73
N THR A 123 -2.66 17.26 -3.74
CA THR A 123 -2.84 18.36 -4.70
C THR A 123 -2.44 17.91 -6.09
N ILE A 124 -3.32 18.17 -7.06
CA ILE A 124 -3.01 18.00 -8.48
C ILE A 124 -2.76 19.39 -9.07
N ASN A 125 -1.49 19.78 -9.16
CA ASN A 125 -1.03 21.05 -9.73
C ASN A 125 -0.49 20.84 -11.16
N ASN A 126 -1.41 20.56 -12.09
CA ASN A 126 -1.11 20.34 -13.50
C ASN A 126 -2.24 20.97 -14.35
N ALA A 127 -2.11 20.95 -15.67
CA ALA A 127 -3.08 21.45 -16.63
C ALA A 127 -4.50 20.90 -16.38
N ASN A 128 -5.50 21.71 -16.73
CA ASN A 128 -6.90 21.35 -16.60
C ASN A 128 -7.22 20.04 -17.36
N GLY A 129 -8.02 19.18 -16.75
CA GLY A 129 -8.25 17.80 -17.23
C GLY A 129 -7.29 16.75 -16.67
N SER A 130 -6.27 17.16 -15.90
CA SER A 130 -5.49 16.22 -15.09
C SER A 130 -6.34 15.63 -13.96
N SER A 131 -6.05 14.40 -13.58
CA SER A 131 -6.85 13.66 -12.60
C SER A 131 -6.04 12.62 -11.84
N LEU A 132 -6.56 12.20 -10.69
CA LEU A 132 -6.11 11.04 -9.94
C LEU A 132 -7.29 10.11 -9.72
N THR A 133 -7.16 8.83 -10.08
CA THR A 133 -8.04 7.79 -9.50
C THR A 133 -7.32 7.13 -8.34
N TYR A 134 -8.08 6.82 -7.29
CA TYR A 134 -7.61 6.10 -6.11
C TYR A 134 -8.52 4.92 -5.88
N ASP A 135 -7.93 3.74 -5.98
CA ASP A 135 -8.61 2.46 -5.85
C ASP A 135 -7.93 1.64 -4.75
N VAL A 136 -8.74 0.95 -3.97
CA VAL A 136 -8.27 -0.02 -2.98
C VAL A 136 -8.85 -1.37 -3.32
N TYR A 137 -8.00 -2.37 -3.42
CA TYR A 137 -8.37 -3.76 -3.66
C TYR A 137 -7.95 -4.66 -2.52
N ALA A 138 -8.73 -5.71 -2.32
CA ALA A 138 -8.34 -6.88 -1.57
C ALA A 138 -8.42 -8.12 -2.45
N ASP A 139 -7.52 -9.08 -2.24
CA ASP A 139 -7.53 -10.34 -2.98
C ASP A 139 -7.42 -11.54 -2.05
N ALA A 140 -8.50 -12.33 -2.00
CA ALA A 140 -8.62 -13.55 -1.20
C ALA A 140 -7.72 -14.70 -1.70
N SER A 141 -7.15 -14.60 -2.91
CA SER A 141 -6.11 -15.53 -3.38
C SER A 141 -4.72 -15.20 -2.85
N ASN A 142 -4.60 -14.10 -2.09
CA ASN A 142 -3.34 -13.58 -1.56
C ASN A 142 -2.30 -13.24 -2.65
N ALA A 143 -2.76 -12.94 -3.87
CA ALA A 143 -1.89 -12.57 -4.98
C ALA A 143 -1.38 -11.13 -4.82
N ALA A 144 -0.08 -10.90 -5.03
CA ALA A 144 0.47 -9.55 -5.10
C ALA A 144 -0.14 -8.77 -6.27
N PHE A 145 -0.54 -7.52 -6.03
CA PHE A 145 -1.32 -6.70 -6.97
C PHE A 145 -2.66 -7.32 -7.39
N GLY A 146 -3.17 -8.25 -6.57
CA GLY A 146 -4.47 -8.86 -6.79
C GLY A 146 -5.60 -7.82 -6.75
N THR A 147 -6.58 -7.98 -7.63
CA THR A 147 -7.73 -7.07 -7.78
C THR A 147 -9.06 -7.82 -7.62
N GLY A 148 -9.06 -8.94 -6.89
CA GLY A 148 -10.23 -9.82 -6.76
C GLY A 148 -11.50 -9.13 -6.22
N THR A 149 -11.35 -8.20 -5.27
CA THR A 149 -12.45 -7.39 -4.71
C THR A 149 -12.05 -5.93 -4.67
N GLN A 150 -12.79 -5.06 -5.35
CA GLN A 150 -12.62 -3.61 -5.22
C GLN A 150 -13.36 -3.12 -3.97
N LEU A 151 -12.63 -2.54 -3.04
CA LEU A 151 -13.17 -2.00 -1.79
C LEU A 151 -13.51 -0.51 -1.90
N LEU A 152 -12.75 0.22 -2.71
CA LEU A 152 -12.93 1.66 -2.92
C LEU A 152 -12.62 2.05 -4.35
N HIS A 153 -13.34 3.05 -4.84
CA HIS A 153 -13.05 3.83 -6.04
C HIS A 153 -13.33 5.30 -5.77
N ALA A 154 -12.34 6.16 -6.00
CA ALA A 154 -12.50 7.60 -5.95
C ALA A 154 -11.75 8.27 -7.10
N GLN A 155 -12.25 9.45 -7.52
CA GLN A 155 -11.62 10.24 -8.58
C GLN A 155 -11.55 11.71 -8.17
N TYR A 156 -10.41 12.33 -8.46
CA TYR A 156 -10.11 13.72 -8.16
C TYR A 156 -9.63 14.44 -9.42
N GLY A 157 -10.05 15.69 -9.58
CA GLY A 157 -9.56 16.59 -10.62
C GLY A 157 -8.45 17.51 -10.11
N THR A 158 -8.03 18.48 -10.93
CA THR A 158 -7.05 19.50 -10.55
C THR A 158 -7.41 20.26 -9.27
N GLY A 159 -6.41 20.64 -8.48
CA GLY A 159 -6.58 21.35 -7.21
C GLY A 159 -6.27 20.49 -5.99
N ALA A 160 -6.55 21.04 -4.81
CA ALA A 160 -6.43 20.30 -3.55
C ALA A 160 -7.63 19.36 -3.37
N PHE A 161 -7.38 18.19 -2.79
CA PHE A 161 -8.41 17.20 -2.49
C PHE A 161 -8.12 16.48 -1.19
N SER A 162 -9.17 15.99 -0.56
CA SER A 162 -9.09 15.06 0.56
C SER A 162 -10.36 14.22 0.64
N ASN A 163 -10.24 13.00 1.17
CA ASN A 163 -11.37 12.13 1.43
C ASN A 163 -11.06 11.14 2.56
N THR A 164 -12.11 10.61 3.19
CA THR A 164 -12.03 9.56 4.20
C THR A 164 -13.26 8.66 4.06
N ASP A 165 -13.02 7.35 3.97
CA ASP A 165 -14.06 6.34 3.79
C ASP A 165 -13.85 5.15 4.74
N PHE A 166 -14.94 4.52 5.13
CA PHE A 166 -14.94 3.25 5.86
C PHE A 166 -15.25 2.12 4.90
N LEU A 167 -14.33 1.16 4.79
CA LEU A 167 -14.43 0.03 3.90
C LEU A 167 -14.78 -1.22 4.69
N LYS A 168 -15.54 -2.11 4.07
CA LYS A 168 -15.80 -3.45 4.57
C LYS A 168 -15.45 -4.46 3.47
N GLY A 169 -14.58 -5.40 3.78
CA GLY A 169 -14.31 -6.56 2.94
C GLY A 169 -14.68 -7.85 3.66
N ASP A 170 -15.31 -8.79 2.96
CA ASP A 170 -15.44 -10.17 3.42
C ASP A 170 -14.27 -10.96 2.81
N LEU A 171 -13.26 -11.29 3.61
CA LEU A 171 -11.95 -11.76 3.15
C LEU A 171 -11.59 -13.09 3.82
N THR A 172 -11.09 -14.04 3.04
CA THR A 172 -10.55 -15.30 3.57
C THR A 172 -9.05 -15.20 3.79
N ASN A 173 -8.56 -15.82 4.85
CA ASN A 173 -7.13 -15.81 5.16
C ASN A 173 -6.32 -16.80 4.31
N PRO A 174 -5.07 -16.45 3.92
CA PRO A 174 -4.52 -15.10 3.90
C PRO A 174 -5.09 -14.29 2.72
N PHE A 175 -4.99 -12.97 2.80
CA PHE A 175 -5.34 -12.07 1.69
C PHE A 175 -4.25 -11.01 1.47
N SER A 176 -4.30 -10.37 0.31
CA SER A 176 -3.48 -9.20 -0.01
C SER A 176 -4.32 -7.92 -0.06
N LEU A 177 -3.67 -6.79 0.23
CA LEU A 177 -4.21 -5.46 -0.03
C LEU A 177 -3.38 -4.76 -1.10
N THR A 178 -4.05 -4.00 -1.96
CA THR A 178 -3.40 -3.23 -3.02
C THR A 178 -4.01 -1.84 -3.09
N ILE A 179 -3.20 -0.80 -2.91
CA ILE A 179 -3.53 0.56 -3.32
C ILE A 179 -3.15 0.71 -4.78
N VAL A 180 -4.06 1.24 -5.60
CA VAL A 180 -3.79 1.65 -6.98
C VAL A 180 -4.14 3.12 -7.14
N ALA A 181 -3.14 3.95 -7.43
CA ALA A 181 -3.29 5.35 -7.74
C ALA A 181 -2.94 5.59 -9.22
N THR A 182 -3.91 6.05 -10.03
CA THR A 182 -3.67 6.37 -11.45
C THR A 182 -3.69 7.87 -11.65
N LEU A 183 -2.51 8.46 -11.76
CA LEU A 183 -2.31 9.89 -11.96
C LEU A 183 -2.19 10.19 -13.45
N THR A 184 -3.09 11.01 -13.99
CA THR A 184 -3.03 11.50 -15.37
C THR A 184 -2.69 12.98 -15.34
N HIS A 185 -1.61 13.34 -16.04
CA HIS A 185 -1.10 14.70 -16.20
C HIS A 185 -1.28 15.17 -17.63
N GLY A 186 -1.62 16.45 -17.77
CA GLY A 186 -1.36 17.20 -18.99
C GLY A 186 0.12 17.57 -19.11
N ALA A 187 0.45 18.41 -20.09
CA ALA A 187 1.83 18.81 -20.34
C ALA A 187 2.35 19.75 -19.24
N GLY A 188 3.19 19.21 -18.35
CA GLY A 188 3.91 19.99 -17.35
C GLY A 188 3.11 20.24 -16.07
N GLY A 189 3.75 19.99 -14.93
CA GLY A 189 3.16 20.20 -13.61
C GLY A 189 3.63 19.15 -12.61
N THR A 190 3.18 19.30 -11.38
CA THR A 190 3.48 18.39 -10.28
C THR A 190 2.22 17.99 -9.55
N SER A 191 2.21 16.82 -8.94
CA SER A 191 1.13 16.40 -8.06
C SER A 191 1.71 15.60 -6.93
N SER A 192 1.08 15.75 -5.77
CA SER A 192 1.40 14.96 -4.61
C SER A 192 0.14 14.39 -4.01
N PHE A 193 0.26 13.22 -3.40
CA PHE A 193 -0.78 12.64 -2.59
C PHE A 193 -0.19 11.77 -1.49
N ASP A 194 -1.03 11.53 -0.51
CA ASP A 194 -0.80 10.66 0.64
C ASP A 194 -2.05 9.81 0.80
N ALA A 195 -1.90 8.49 0.71
CA ALA A 195 -3.02 7.55 0.67
C ALA A 195 -2.79 6.43 1.67
N PHE A 196 -3.73 6.29 2.61
CA PHE A 196 -3.69 5.30 3.67
C PHE A 196 -4.88 4.35 3.55
N VAL A 197 -4.64 3.06 3.75
CA VAL A 197 -5.68 2.08 4.08
C VAL A 197 -5.18 1.15 5.18
N GLY A 198 -5.98 1.01 6.23
CA GLY A 198 -5.63 0.10 7.31
C GLY A 198 -6.70 -0.03 8.37
N VAL A 199 -6.46 -0.94 9.30
CA VAL A 199 -7.30 -1.06 10.49
C VAL A 199 -7.03 0.15 11.39
N PRO A 200 -8.06 0.88 11.86
CA PRO A 200 -7.88 1.97 12.80
C PRO A 200 -7.12 1.52 14.05
N GLU A 201 -6.20 2.35 14.55
CA GLU A 201 -5.38 2.00 15.70
C GLU A 201 -6.26 1.55 16.90
N PRO A 202 -5.95 0.41 17.53
CA PRO A 202 -6.77 -0.18 18.60
C PRO A 202 -7.03 0.76 19.80
N THR A 203 -6.14 1.73 20.01
CA THR A 203 -6.24 2.71 21.11
C THR A 203 -7.49 3.57 21.00
N THR A 204 -7.94 3.90 19.79
CA THR A 204 -9.14 4.74 19.57
C THR A 204 -10.41 4.02 20.01
N LEU A 205 -10.54 2.72 19.71
CA LEU A 205 -11.65 1.89 20.17
C LEU A 205 -11.61 1.66 21.68
N GLY A 206 -10.42 1.45 22.24
CA GLY A 206 -10.22 1.37 23.69
C GLY A 206 -10.66 2.66 24.40
N LEU A 207 -10.24 3.83 23.89
CA LEU A 207 -10.57 5.13 24.47
C LEU A 207 -12.07 5.46 24.34
N LEU A 208 -12.68 5.15 23.20
CA LEU A 208 -14.12 5.27 22.99
C LEU A 208 -14.89 4.39 23.99
N GLY A 209 -14.49 3.13 24.14
CA GLY A 209 -15.08 2.20 25.10
C GLY A 209 -15.00 2.73 26.53
N ILE A 210 -13.83 3.21 26.96
CA ILE A 210 -13.64 3.80 28.30
C ILE A 210 -14.46 5.08 28.46
N GLY A 211 -14.51 5.93 27.44
CA GLY A 211 -15.31 7.16 27.44
C GLY A 211 -16.81 6.89 27.61
N VAL A 212 -17.37 5.93 26.88
CA VAL A 212 -18.77 5.51 27.00
C VAL A 212 -19.05 4.92 28.39
N LEU A 213 -18.14 4.11 28.94
CA LEU A 213 -18.26 3.57 30.30
C LEU A 213 -18.23 4.66 31.37
N ALA A 214 -17.36 5.67 31.21
CA ALA A 214 -17.29 6.82 32.11
C ALA A 214 -18.59 7.64 32.09
N LEU A 215 -19.12 7.94 30.91
CA LEU A 215 -20.41 8.65 30.73
C LEU A 215 -21.60 7.86 31.28
N GLY A 216 -21.60 6.53 31.13
CA GLY A 216 -22.63 5.66 31.72
C GLY A 216 -22.64 5.71 33.26
N ARG A 217 -21.46 5.81 33.89
CA ARG A 217 -21.33 5.92 35.36
C ARG A 217 -21.74 7.28 35.90
N THR A 218 -21.44 8.39 35.21
CA THR A 218 -21.83 9.73 35.65
C THR A 218 -23.35 9.95 35.57
N ARG A 219 -24.03 9.38 34.56
CA ARG A 219 -25.50 9.43 34.43
C ARG A 219 -26.23 8.72 35.59
N LYS A 220 -25.69 7.62 36.12
CA LYS A 220 -26.27 6.93 37.29
C LYS A 220 -26.19 7.77 38.57
N LYS A 221 -25.09 8.52 38.78
CA LYS A 221 -24.94 9.40 39.95
C LYS A 221 -25.92 10.58 39.93
N HIS A 222 -26.28 11.08 38.75
CA HIS A 222 -27.21 12.22 38.62
C HIS A 222 -28.67 11.86 38.94
N LYS A 223 -29.09 10.60 38.66
CA LYS A 223 -30.43 10.12 39.04
C LYS A 223 -30.60 9.82 40.53
N SER A 224 -29.49 9.63 41.26
CA SER A 224 -29.52 9.27 42.69
C SER A 224 -29.71 10.46 43.64
N LYS A 225 -29.72 11.71 43.15
CA LYS A 225 -29.84 12.94 43.96
C LYS A 225 -31.23 13.61 43.87
N SER A 226 -32.24 12.90 43.38
CA SER A 226 -33.64 13.37 43.31
C SER A 226 -34.51 12.52 44.25
N LEU A 227 -34.26 12.60 45.55
CA LEU A 227 -35.17 12.22 46.65
C LEU A 227 -34.82 13.10 47.86
#